data_AF-A0A963QLQ1-F1
#
_entry.id   AF-A0A963QLQ1-F1
#
_cell.length_a   1.000
_cell.length_b   1.000
_cell.length_c   1.000
_cell.angle_alpha   90.00
_cell.angle_beta   90.00
_cell.angle_gamma   90.00
#
_symmetry.space_group_name_H-M   'P 1'
#
loop_
_entity.id
_entity.type
_entity.pdbx_description
1 polymer ?
#
loop_
_entity_poly.entity_id
_entity_poly.type
_entity_poly.pdbx_seq_one_letter_code
_entity_poly.pdbx_strand_id
1 'polypeptide(L)'
;MDAIREFFVAFQDHLAPKLDVYEQAIYLYIARHTLMEDTQETVIGFKSARKKMAFGIGKAGTPPSEGVVYRKLTELEEKGFVKILSSERAGTRVKLFTPLEIEGINITDVTKPTLSLEDVDFFQEDEQRSLILEREDFKCFYCFKSLDKNNYVIEHVLSRPQGNNTYKNLVASCRQCNNRKAASPANEFLRLLYREGLLSATELTERQDQLERLRRGELKPKWPTGD
;
A
#
# COMPACT_ATOMS: atom_id res chain seq x y z
N MET A 1 -13.38 -16.11 14.32
CA MET A 1 -13.18 -15.59 12.95
C MET A 1 -12.45 -14.25 12.97
N ASP A 2 -12.81 -13.37 13.90
CA ASP A 2 -12.23 -12.01 13.97
C ASP A 2 -10.74 -12.00 14.35
N ALA A 3 -10.32 -12.76 15.36
CA ALA A 3 -8.91 -12.84 15.75
C ALA A 3 -7.97 -13.38 14.63
N ILE A 4 -8.46 -14.33 13.84
CA ILE A 4 -7.70 -14.86 12.68
C ILE A 4 -7.58 -13.79 11.59
N ARG A 5 -8.66 -13.06 11.33
CA ARG A 5 -8.68 -11.96 10.36
C ARG A 5 -7.70 -10.86 10.79
N GLU A 6 -7.76 -10.44 12.05
CA GLU A 6 -6.87 -9.43 12.62
C GLU A 6 -5.40 -9.87 12.54
N PHE A 7 -5.11 -11.13 12.88
CA PHE A 7 -3.77 -11.69 12.72
C PHE A 7 -3.26 -11.57 11.29
N PHE A 8 -4.07 -11.97 10.29
CA PHE A 8 -3.63 -11.94 8.89
C PHE A 8 -3.41 -10.53 8.35
N VAL A 9 -4.28 -9.58 8.71
CA VAL A 9 -4.12 -8.16 8.35
C VAL A 9 -2.84 -7.62 8.97
N ALA A 10 -2.67 -7.76 10.29
CA ALA A 10 -1.49 -7.27 10.99
C ALA A 10 -0.20 -7.96 10.53
N PHE A 11 -0.26 -9.26 10.21
CA PHE A 11 0.86 -9.99 9.62
C PHE A 11 1.25 -9.39 8.28
N GLN A 12 0.30 -9.21 7.36
CA GLN A 12 0.58 -8.75 6.00
C GLN A 12 1.10 -7.31 5.96
N ASP A 13 0.48 -6.42 6.76
CA ASP A 13 0.71 -4.99 6.65
C ASP A 13 1.93 -4.53 7.47
N HIS A 14 2.28 -5.24 8.55
CA HIS A 14 3.28 -4.76 9.51
C HIS A 14 4.40 -5.74 9.83
N LEU A 15 4.15 -7.05 9.86
CA LEU A 15 5.17 -8.04 10.22
C LEU A 15 5.91 -8.59 8.98
N ALA A 16 5.18 -9.01 7.95
CA ALA A 16 5.73 -9.60 6.73
C ALA A 16 6.80 -8.72 6.05
N PRO A 17 6.67 -7.38 5.97
CA PRO A 17 7.72 -6.52 5.41
C PRO A 17 9.06 -6.57 6.16
N LYS A 18 9.08 -7.03 7.43
CA LYS A 18 10.28 -7.16 8.28
C LYS A 18 10.91 -8.55 8.21
N LEU A 19 10.29 -9.48 7.48
CA LEU A 19 10.66 -10.88 7.38
C LEU A 19 11.04 -11.25 5.96
N ASP A 20 12.06 -12.10 5.81
CA ASP A 20 12.31 -12.75 4.52
C ASP A 20 11.32 -13.88 4.24
N VAL A 21 11.36 -14.42 3.02
CA VAL A 21 10.43 -15.45 2.55
C VAL A 21 10.46 -16.72 3.41
N TYR A 22 11.63 -17.12 3.92
CA TYR A 22 11.75 -18.31 4.75
C TYR A 22 11.17 -18.06 6.14
N GLU A 23 11.49 -16.92 6.72
CA GLU A 23 10.97 -16.49 8.02
C GLU A 23 9.44 -16.39 7.99
N GLN A 24 8.87 -15.76 6.96
CA GLN A 24 7.42 -15.69 6.78
C GLN A 24 6.78 -17.09 6.69
N ALA A 25 7.35 -17.99 5.89
CA ALA A 25 6.83 -19.34 5.73
C ALA A 25 6.92 -20.17 7.02
N ILE A 26 8.01 -20.03 7.79
CA ILE A 26 8.18 -20.69 9.09
C ILE A 26 7.20 -20.11 10.11
N TYR A 27 7.11 -18.78 10.22
CA TYR A 27 6.23 -18.08 11.14
C TYR A 27 4.75 -18.45 10.90
N LEU A 28 4.29 -18.40 9.64
CA LEU A 28 2.92 -18.78 9.28
C LEU A 28 2.64 -20.27 9.54
N TYR A 29 3.65 -21.14 9.38
CA TYR A 29 3.50 -22.55 9.71
C TYR A 29 3.34 -22.76 11.22
N ILE A 30 4.11 -22.06 12.05
CA ILE A 30 3.94 -22.08 13.51
C ILE A 30 2.56 -21.51 13.89
N ALA A 31 2.16 -20.39 13.27
CA ALA A 31 0.83 -19.77 13.45
C ALA A 31 -0.31 -20.74 13.13
N ARG A 32 -0.18 -21.54 12.07
CA ARG A 32 -1.17 -22.59 11.76
C ARG A 32 -1.31 -23.64 12.86
N HIS A 33 -0.25 -24.00 13.55
CA HIS A 33 -0.23 -25.02 14.62
C HIS A 33 -0.37 -24.45 16.04
N THR A 34 -0.70 -23.18 16.15
CA THR A 34 -0.93 -22.47 17.42
C THR A 34 -2.30 -21.81 17.39
N LEU A 35 -2.51 -20.84 16.51
CA LEU A 35 -3.77 -20.08 16.40
C LEU A 35 -4.99 -20.93 16.07
N MET A 36 -4.84 -22.01 15.29
CA MET A 36 -5.95 -22.90 14.95
C MET A 36 -6.20 -23.99 16.01
N GLU A 37 -5.29 -24.13 16.96
CA GLU A 37 -5.41 -25.09 18.08
C GLU A 37 -5.68 -24.37 19.41
N ASP A 38 -5.83 -23.03 19.38
CA ASP A 38 -6.01 -22.15 20.53
C ASP A 38 -4.90 -22.31 21.59
N THR A 39 -3.67 -22.52 21.12
CA THR A 39 -2.46 -22.63 21.96
C THR A 39 -1.43 -21.57 21.55
N GLN A 40 -0.60 -21.12 22.50
CA GLN A 40 0.54 -20.24 22.19
C GLN A 40 1.81 -21.02 21.85
N GLU A 41 1.84 -22.31 22.15
CA GLU A 41 3.01 -23.17 22.03
C GLU A 41 2.68 -24.42 21.21
N THR A 42 3.66 -24.86 20.42
CA THR A 42 3.53 -26.08 19.63
C THR A 42 4.87 -26.78 19.49
N VAL A 43 4.84 -28.08 19.20
CA VAL A 43 6.06 -28.88 18.96
C VAL A 43 6.12 -29.21 17.47
N ILE A 44 7.13 -28.68 16.79
CA ILE A 44 7.29 -28.85 15.34
C ILE A 44 8.56 -29.63 15.02
N GLY A 45 8.38 -30.77 14.33
CA GLY A 45 9.49 -31.47 13.68
C GLY A 45 9.92 -30.76 12.40
N PHE A 46 10.78 -29.74 12.50
CA PHE A 46 11.18 -28.90 11.35
C PHE A 46 11.77 -29.68 10.16
N LYS A 47 12.42 -30.82 10.44
CA LYS A 47 12.92 -31.75 9.42
C LYS A 47 11.84 -32.29 8.48
N SER A 48 10.64 -32.58 9.00
CA SER A 48 9.51 -33.06 8.21
C SER A 48 8.63 -31.89 7.75
N ALA A 49 8.44 -30.87 8.61
CA ALA A 49 7.63 -29.70 8.34
C ALA A 49 8.13 -28.89 7.14
N ARG A 50 9.44 -28.83 6.90
CA ARG A 50 10.02 -28.14 5.73
C ARG A 50 9.50 -28.59 4.36
N LYS A 51 8.87 -29.77 4.28
CA LYS A 51 8.22 -30.28 3.06
C LYS A 51 6.80 -29.75 2.87
N LYS A 52 6.19 -29.22 3.92
CA LYS A 52 4.79 -28.76 4.00
C LYS A 52 4.67 -27.25 4.17
N MET A 53 5.74 -26.58 4.56
CA MET A 53 5.83 -25.12 4.63
C MET A 53 5.71 -24.48 3.25
N ALA A 54 5.32 -23.21 3.23
CA ALA A 54 5.09 -22.42 2.01
C ALA A 54 6.38 -21.98 1.30
N PHE A 55 7.36 -22.88 1.13
CA PHE A 55 8.61 -22.59 0.43
C PHE A 55 8.52 -22.75 -1.10
N GLY A 56 7.40 -23.29 -1.61
CA GLY A 56 7.22 -23.59 -3.03
C GLY A 56 8.08 -24.76 -3.52
N ILE A 57 8.22 -24.88 -4.84
CA ILE A 57 9.05 -25.91 -5.50
C ILE A 57 10.46 -25.33 -5.65
N GLY A 58 11.40 -25.79 -4.82
CA GLY A 58 12.80 -25.38 -4.89
C GLY A 58 13.51 -25.86 -6.17
N LYS A 59 14.77 -25.45 -6.34
CA LYS A 59 15.62 -25.96 -7.43
C LYS A 59 15.71 -27.50 -7.33
N ALA A 60 15.40 -28.18 -8.42
CA ALA A 60 15.26 -29.65 -8.48
C ALA A 60 14.13 -30.25 -7.61
N GLY A 61 13.11 -29.48 -7.23
CA GLY A 61 11.95 -29.98 -6.49
C GLY A 61 12.23 -30.38 -5.04
N THR A 62 13.38 -29.94 -4.50
CA THR A 62 13.79 -30.27 -3.12
C THR A 62 13.39 -29.18 -2.15
N PRO A 63 12.98 -29.53 -0.90
CA PRO A 63 12.73 -28.53 0.12
C PRO A 63 14.06 -27.95 0.63
N PRO A 64 14.03 -26.78 1.30
CA PRO A 64 15.22 -26.18 1.91
C PRO A 64 15.94 -27.14 2.84
N SER A 65 17.25 -26.99 3.00
CA SER A 65 18.02 -27.84 3.91
C SER A 65 17.56 -27.63 5.35
N GLU A 66 17.74 -28.66 6.17
CA GLU A 66 17.39 -28.60 7.59
C GLU A 66 18.13 -27.46 8.31
N GLY A 67 19.43 -27.28 8.02
CA GLY A 67 20.22 -26.20 8.59
C GLY A 67 19.72 -24.80 8.23
N VAL A 68 19.17 -24.61 7.02
CA VAL A 68 18.56 -23.31 6.64
C VAL A 68 17.33 -23.02 7.49
N VAL A 69 16.47 -24.03 7.72
CA VAL A 69 15.24 -23.86 8.52
C VAL A 69 15.57 -23.54 9.96
N TYR A 70 16.51 -24.26 10.59
CA TYR A 70 16.90 -23.97 11.98
C TYR A 70 17.58 -22.62 12.12
N ARG A 71 18.45 -22.23 11.18
CA ARG A 71 19.04 -20.89 11.18
C ARG A 71 17.96 -19.80 11.15
N LYS A 72 16.97 -19.94 10.26
CA LYS A 72 15.86 -18.98 10.15
C LYS A 72 14.93 -18.98 11.36
N LEU A 73 14.78 -20.13 12.02
CA LEU A 73 14.06 -20.20 13.29
C LEU A 73 14.78 -19.43 14.41
N THR A 74 16.12 -19.52 14.48
CA THR A 74 16.93 -18.73 15.41
C THR A 74 16.85 -17.23 15.09
N GLU A 75 16.94 -16.84 13.82
CA GLU A 75 16.77 -15.44 13.41
C GLU A 75 15.39 -14.89 13.80
N LEU A 76 14.31 -15.68 13.68
CA LEU A 76 12.97 -15.31 14.15
C LEU A 76 12.92 -15.10 15.68
N GLU A 77 13.64 -15.91 16.45
CA GLU A 77 13.75 -15.75 17.90
C GLU A 77 14.55 -14.50 18.28
N GLU A 78 15.67 -14.23 17.61
CA GLU A 78 16.47 -13.02 17.80
C GLU A 78 15.67 -11.75 17.52
N LYS A 79 14.76 -11.81 16.53
CA LYS A 79 13.82 -10.72 16.21
C LYS A 79 12.61 -10.63 17.17
N GLY A 80 12.47 -11.58 18.10
CA GLY A 80 11.41 -11.59 19.10
C GLY A 80 10.04 -12.06 18.58
N PHE A 81 9.98 -12.71 17.43
CA PHE A 81 8.70 -13.16 16.82
C PHE A 81 8.29 -14.56 17.25
N VAL A 82 9.25 -15.36 17.70
CA VAL A 82 9.03 -16.67 18.31
C VAL A 82 9.96 -16.82 19.52
N LYS A 83 9.72 -17.83 20.35
CA LYS A 83 10.66 -18.26 21.38
C LYS A 83 10.87 -19.77 21.30
N ILE A 84 12.11 -20.21 21.23
CA ILE A 84 12.49 -21.62 21.26
C ILE A 84 12.55 -22.05 22.73
N LEU A 85 11.69 -23.00 23.11
CA LEU A 85 11.55 -23.41 24.51
C LEU A 85 12.39 -24.64 24.83
N SER A 86 12.32 -25.67 23.99
CA SER A 86 13.03 -26.93 24.22
C SER A 86 13.19 -27.75 22.93
N SER A 87 14.16 -28.66 22.96
CA SER A 87 14.32 -29.72 21.95
C SER A 87 13.72 -31.02 22.50
N GLU A 88 12.74 -31.57 21.79
CA GLU A 88 11.99 -32.75 22.19
C GLU A 88 12.14 -33.87 21.15
N ARG A 89 11.80 -35.10 21.54
CA ARG A 89 11.84 -36.26 20.62
C ARG A 89 10.99 -36.03 19.36
N ALA A 90 9.87 -35.33 19.47
CA ALA A 90 8.95 -35.08 18.36
C ALA A 90 9.34 -33.85 17.51
N GLY A 91 10.24 -32.99 17.99
CA GLY A 91 10.60 -31.75 17.33
C GLY A 91 11.02 -30.66 18.31
N THR A 92 10.99 -29.41 17.85
CA THR A 92 11.34 -28.26 18.66
C THR A 92 10.06 -27.63 19.20
N ARG A 93 9.99 -27.43 20.52
CA ARG A 93 8.92 -26.67 21.15
C ARG A 93 9.17 -25.18 20.95
N VAL A 94 8.19 -24.51 20.36
CA VAL A 94 8.27 -23.09 20.05
C VAL A 94 7.01 -22.38 20.54
N LYS A 95 7.19 -21.17 21.08
CA LYS A 95 6.12 -20.23 21.37
C LYS A 95 6.02 -19.21 20.23
N LEU A 96 4.81 -18.90 19.79
CA LEU A 96 4.54 -17.82 18.85
C LEU A 96 4.24 -16.52 19.62
N PHE A 97 4.75 -15.40 19.13
CA PHE A 97 4.23 -14.08 19.49
C PHE A 97 3.45 -13.53 18.30
N THR A 98 2.16 -13.24 18.49
CA THR A 98 1.30 -12.67 17.46
C THR A 98 1.71 -11.23 17.15
N PRO A 99 1.40 -10.67 15.96
CA PRO A 99 1.71 -9.27 15.64
C PRO A 99 1.18 -8.28 16.69
N LEU A 100 0.04 -8.62 17.33
CA LEU A 100 -0.61 -7.84 18.38
C LEU A 100 0.15 -7.86 19.73
N GLU A 101 0.98 -8.87 19.97
CA GLU A 101 1.76 -9.03 21.21
C GLU A 101 3.18 -8.45 21.08
N ILE A 102 3.62 -8.08 19.88
CA ILE A 102 4.99 -7.65 19.63
C ILE A 102 5.08 -6.11 19.69
N GLU A 103 5.81 -5.59 20.68
CA GLU A 103 6.10 -4.16 20.80
C GLU A 103 6.82 -3.62 19.54
N GLY A 104 6.35 -2.49 19.00
CA GLY A 104 6.94 -1.86 17.80
C GLY A 104 6.41 -2.41 16.47
N ILE A 105 5.45 -3.33 16.49
CA ILE A 105 4.56 -3.61 15.36
C ILE A 105 3.30 -2.75 15.56
N ASN A 106 3.38 -1.47 15.17
CA ASN A 106 2.28 -0.52 15.33
C ASN A 106 1.05 -1.00 14.55
N ILE A 107 0.10 -1.63 15.24
CA ILE A 107 -1.24 -1.97 14.73
C ILE A 107 -2.23 -0.82 15.02
N THR A 108 -1.80 0.15 15.83
CA THR A 108 -2.59 1.35 16.16
C THR A 108 -2.04 2.55 15.43
N ASP A 109 -2.87 3.05 14.51
CA ASP A 109 -2.79 4.33 13.82
C ASP A 109 -1.49 4.61 13.06
N VAL A 110 -1.63 4.64 11.74
CA VAL A 110 -0.83 5.51 10.88
C VAL A 110 -0.86 6.88 11.54
N THR A 111 0.22 7.25 12.24
CA THR A 111 0.48 8.64 12.62
C THR A 111 0.39 9.41 11.31
N LYS A 112 -0.77 10.05 11.07
CA LYS A 112 -0.97 10.94 9.94
C LYS A 112 0.24 11.85 9.97
N PRO A 113 1.07 11.86 8.92
CA PRO A 113 2.26 12.65 8.97
C PRO A 113 1.83 14.11 9.19
N THR A 114 2.46 14.76 10.16
CA THR A 114 2.38 16.20 10.43
C THR A 114 3.04 16.98 9.29
N LEU A 115 2.75 16.60 8.04
CA LEU A 115 3.19 17.27 6.84
C LEU A 115 2.28 18.48 6.65
N SER A 116 2.93 19.63 6.46
CA SER A 116 2.29 20.79 5.86
C SER A 116 1.67 20.38 4.52
N LEU A 117 0.43 20.81 4.25
CA LEU A 117 -0.29 20.55 2.99
C LEU A 117 0.58 20.79 1.74
N GLU A 118 1.48 21.77 1.82
CA GLU A 118 2.35 22.18 0.71
C GLU A 118 3.40 21.12 0.31
N ASP A 119 3.78 20.24 1.25
CA ASP A 119 4.84 19.24 1.07
C ASP A 119 4.28 17.83 0.88
N VAL A 120 2.96 17.66 0.91
CA VAL A 120 2.30 16.35 0.75
C VAL A 120 2.41 15.88 -0.70
N ASP A 121 2.86 14.63 -0.88
CA ASP A 121 2.77 13.91 -2.16
C ASP A 121 1.35 13.35 -2.33
N PHE A 122 0.60 13.91 -3.28
CA PHE A 122 -0.77 13.50 -3.59
C PHE A 122 -0.86 12.44 -4.71
N PHE A 123 0.28 11.87 -5.15
CA PHE A 123 0.34 10.91 -6.24
C PHE A 123 0.46 9.45 -5.77
N GLN A 124 1.19 9.18 -4.69
CA GLN A 124 1.55 7.82 -4.27
C GLN A 124 0.42 7.08 -3.55
N GLU A 125 -0.08 7.66 -2.47
CA GLU A 125 -1.00 7.00 -1.53
C GLU A 125 -2.47 7.21 -1.92
N ASP A 126 -3.30 6.15 -1.81
CA ASP A 126 -4.70 6.18 -2.23
C ASP A 126 -5.56 7.16 -1.42
N GLU A 127 -5.27 7.31 -0.12
CA GLU A 127 -5.94 8.27 0.75
C GLU A 127 -5.75 9.70 0.24
N GLN A 128 -4.51 10.10 -0.06
CA GLN A 128 -4.18 11.42 -0.60
C GLN A 128 -4.81 11.61 -1.99
N ARG A 129 -4.71 10.61 -2.87
CA ARG A 129 -5.31 10.66 -4.21
C ARG A 129 -6.82 10.90 -4.15
N SER A 130 -7.51 10.30 -3.17
CA SER A 130 -8.95 10.48 -2.98
C SER A 130 -9.33 11.93 -2.66
N LEU A 131 -8.47 12.69 -1.96
CA LEU A 131 -8.70 14.10 -1.65
C LEU A 131 -8.67 14.99 -2.90
N ILE A 132 -7.86 14.63 -3.91
CA ILE A 132 -7.85 15.33 -5.21
C ILE A 132 -9.13 15.02 -5.98
N LEU A 133 -9.64 13.78 -5.93
CA LEU A 133 -10.92 13.41 -6.53
C LEU A 133 -12.09 14.20 -5.93
N GLU A 134 -12.14 14.30 -4.61
CA GLU A 134 -13.16 15.08 -3.90
C GLU A 134 -13.09 16.57 -4.23
N ARG A 135 -11.88 17.13 -4.35
CA ARG A 135 -11.67 18.53 -4.75
C ARG A 135 -12.27 18.83 -6.13
N GLU A 136 -12.21 17.88 -7.05
CA GLU A 136 -12.78 18.03 -8.40
C GLU A 136 -14.28 17.67 -8.48
N ASP A 137 -14.96 17.53 -7.34
CA ASP A 137 -16.38 17.18 -7.27
C ASP A 137 -16.70 15.90 -8.07
N PHE A 138 -15.80 14.90 -7.99
CA PHE A 138 -15.95 13.64 -8.70
C PHE A 138 -16.16 13.84 -10.21
N LYS A 139 -15.49 14.81 -10.82
CA LYS A 139 -15.53 15.07 -12.27
C LYS A 139 -14.14 15.14 -12.85
N CYS A 140 -13.99 14.70 -14.10
CA CYS A 140 -12.76 14.85 -14.84
C CYS A 140 -12.44 16.33 -15.01
N PHE A 141 -11.25 16.73 -14.56
CA PHE A 141 -10.76 18.09 -14.69
C PHE A 141 -10.79 18.61 -16.14
N TYR A 142 -10.66 17.73 -17.12
CA TYR A 142 -10.58 18.13 -18.53
C TYR A 142 -11.92 18.11 -19.25
N CYS A 143 -12.75 17.09 -19.04
CA CYS A 143 -13.95 16.84 -19.87
C CYS A 143 -15.26 16.73 -19.09
N PHE A 144 -15.25 17.07 -17.79
CA PHE A 144 -16.43 17.03 -16.90
C PHE A 144 -17.08 15.66 -16.70
N LYS A 145 -16.60 14.60 -17.35
CA LYS A 145 -17.09 13.22 -17.16
C LYS A 145 -17.08 12.86 -15.67
N SER A 146 -18.19 12.32 -15.19
CA SER A 146 -18.31 11.82 -13.82
C SER A 146 -17.25 10.75 -13.54
N LEU A 147 -16.64 10.88 -12.36
CA LEU A 147 -15.63 10.01 -11.83
C LEU A 147 -16.11 9.34 -10.55
N ASP A 148 -15.49 8.24 -10.21
CA ASP A 148 -15.66 7.52 -8.95
C ASP A 148 -14.34 6.87 -8.55
N LYS A 149 -14.31 6.21 -7.39
CA LYS A 149 -13.11 5.53 -6.86
C LYS A 149 -12.53 4.46 -7.80
N ASN A 150 -13.30 3.94 -8.76
CA ASN A 150 -12.89 2.86 -9.65
C ASN A 150 -12.37 3.35 -11.01
N ASN A 151 -12.70 4.59 -11.41
CA ASN A 151 -12.47 5.06 -12.77
C ASN A 151 -11.57 6.30 -12.89
N TYR A 152 -11.29 7.00 -11.78
CA TYR A 152 -10.40 8.15 -11.77
C TYR A 152 -8.93 7.75 -11.86
N VAL A 153 -8.13 8.67 -12.39
CA VAL A 153 -6.67 8.65 -12.26
C VAL A 153 -6.20 10.02 -11.81
N ILE A 154 -5.12 10.07 -11.04
CA ILE A 154 -4.42 11.31 -10.73
C ILE A 154 -3.43 11.60 -11.84
N GLU A 155 -3.54 12.80 -12.41
CA GLU A 155 -2.78 13.23 -13.57
C GLU A 155 -2.04 14.55 -13.30
N HIS A 156 -0.83 14.64 -13.84
CA HIS A 156 0.01 15.83 -13.74
C HIS A 156 -0.39 16.88 -14.79
N VAL A 157 -0.74 18.10 -14.38
CA VAL A 157 -1.07 19.17 -15.33
C VAL A 157 0.15 19.66 -16.10
N LEU A 158 1.32 19.64 -15.45
CA LEU A 158 2.64 19.70 -16.09
C LEU A 158 3.31 18.34 -15.88
N SER A 159 3.57 17.62 -16.96
CA SER A 159 4.14 16.27 -16.89
C SER A 159 5.55 16.26 -16.30
N ARG A 160 5.96 15.11 -15.76
CA ARG A 160 7.34 14.89 -15.30
C ARG A 160 8.33 14.89 -16.48
N PRO A 161 9.60 15.30 -16.28
CA PRO A 161 10.23 15.63 -14.99
C PRO A 161 10.01 17.05 -14.47
N GLN A 162 9.36 17.94 -15.23
CA GLN A 162 9.20 19.35 -14.84
C GLN A 162 8.13 19.53 -13.75
N GLY A 163 7.09 18.70 -13.73
CA GLY A 163 6.04 18.73 -12.72
C GLY A 163 6.39 18.00 -11.42
N ASN A 164 5.78 18.43 -10.31
CA ASN A 164 5.88 17.78 -9.00
C ASN A 164 4.57 17.04 -8.64
N ASN A 165 4.57 16.35 -7.49
CA ASN A 165 3.43 15.58 -7.00
C ASN A 165 2.55 16.35 -5.99
N THR A 166 2.64 17.69 -5.97
CA THR A 166 1.85 18.51 -5.04
C THR A 166 0.43 18.70 -5.57
N TYR A 167 -0.50 19.09 -4.69
CA TYR A 167 -1.88 19.39 -5.08
C TYR A 167 -1.99 20.51 -6.13
N LYS A 168 -0.97 21.36 -6.28
CA LYS A 168 -0.91 22.46 -7.26
C LYS A 168 -0.62 22.00 -8.69
N ASN A 169 -0.17 20.75 -8.85
CA ASN A 169 0.16 20.17 -10.15
C ASN A 169 -0.64 18.89 -10.45
N LEU A 170 -1.46 18.40 -9.52
CA LEU A 170 -2.23 17.17 -9.67
C LEU A 170 -3.72 17.45 -9.78
N VAL A 171 -4.39 16.74 -10.67
CA VAL A 171 -5.85 16.79 -10.89
C VAL A 171 -6.42 15.38 -11.03
N ALA A 172 -7.72 15.22 -10.77
CA ALA A 172 -8.45 14.00 -11.11
C ALA A 172 -8.87 14.04 -12.59
N SER A 173 -8.53 12.98 -13.33
CA SER A 173 -8.80 12.86 -14.76
C SER A 173 -9.45 11.50 -15.06
N CYS A 174 -10.21 11.42 -16.14
CA CYS A 174 -10.62 10.14 -16.69
C CYS A 174 -9.45 9.52 -17.49
N ARG A 175 -9.38 8.19 -17.55
CA ARG A 175 -8.32 7.48 -18.30
C ARG A 175 -8.19 7.95 -19.76
N GLN A 176 -9.30 8.27 -20.42
CA GLN A 176 -9.29 8.75 -21.80
C GLN A 176 -8.58 10.10 -21.94
N CYS A 177 -8.86 11.07 -21.06
CA CYS A 177 -8.21 12.37 -21.10
C CYS A 177 -6.73 12.26 -20.74
N ASN A 178 -6.41 11.48 -19.70
CA ASN A 178 -5.04 11.18 -19.29
C ASN A 178 -4.20 10.65 -20.46
N ASN A 179 -4.69 9.61 -21.14
CA ASN A 179 -3.96 8.98 -22.24
C ASN A 179 -3.80 9.92 -23.44
N ARG A 180 -4.79 10.77 -23.71
CA ARG A 180 -4.77 11.70 -24.84
C ARG A 180 -3.89 12.92 -24.58
N LYS A 181 -3.87 13.44 -23.35
CA LYS A 181 -2.97 14.53 -22.94
C LYS A 181 -1.52 14.08 -23.06
N ALA A 182 -1.20 12.87 -22.59
CA ALA A 182 0.16 12.34 -22.58
C ALA A 182 1.16 13.34 -21.97
N ALA A 183 2.22 13.71 -22.71
CA ALA A 183 3.22 14.66 -22.26
C ALA A 183 2.82 16.14 -22.46
N SER A 184 1.71 16.42 -23.16
CA SER A 184 1.30 17.80 -23.43
C SER A 184 0.90 18.54 -22.15
N PRO A 185 1.27 19.82 -22.00
CA PRO A 185 0.77 20.66 -20.92
C PRO A 185 -0.75 20.75 -20.91
N ALA A 186 -1.36 20.79 -19.72
CA ALA A 186 -2.82 20.82 -19.54
C ALA A 186 -3.51 21.96 -20.31
N ASN A 187 -2.90 23.14 -20.38
CA ASN A 187 -3.46 24.30 -21.10
C ASN A 187 -3.50 24.07 -22.62
N GLU A 188 -2.53 23.36 -23.19
CA GLU A 188 -2.56 22.97 -24.61
C GLU A 188 -3.62 21.90 -24.85
N PHE A 189 -3.71 20.92 -23.95
CA PHE A 189 -4.71 19.87 -24.06
C PHE A 189 -6.15 20.40 -23.96
N LEU A 190 -6.44 21.36 -23.07
CA LEU A 190 -7.75 22.03 -23.01
C LEU A 190 -8.10 22.72 -24.33
N ARG A 191 -7.14 23.41 -24.97
CA ARG A 191 -7.34 24.02 -26.30
C ARG A 191 -7.59 22.98 -27.38
N LEU A 192 -6.92 21.82 -27.30
CA LEU A 192 -7.17 20.70 -28.21
C LEU A 192 -8.61 20.18 -28.06
N LEU A 193 -9.08 19.94 -26.83
CA LEU A 193 -10.45 19.48 -26.57
C LEU A 193 -11.49 20.47 -27.11
N TYR A 194 -11.26 21.78 -26.96
CA TYR A 194 -12.12 22.80 -27.57
C TYR A 194 -12.11 22.75 -29.10
N ARG A 195 -10.92 22.65 -29.73
CA ARG A 195 -10.80 22.57 -31.20
C ARG A 195 -11.50 21.34 -31.78
N GLU A 196 -11.57 20.26 -31.02
CA GLU A 196 -12.29 19.03 -31.39
C GLU A 196 -13.78 19.07 -31.05
N GLY A 197 -14.29 20.15 -30.47
CA GLY A 197 -15.70 20.30 -30.09
C GLY A 197 -16.12 19.49 -28.86
N LEU A 198 -15.16 19.01 -28.06
CA LEU A 198 -15.44 18.30 -26.80
C LEU A 198 -15.63 19.24 -25.61
N LEU A 199 -15.22 20.50 -25.76
CA LEU A 199 -15.53 21.59 -24.85
C LEU A 199 -16.17 22.74 -25.63
N SER A 200 -17.17 23.37 -25.03
CA SER A 200 -17.67 24.67 -25.47
C SER A 200 -16.69 25.79 -25.10
N ALA A 201 -16.91 27.00 -25.64
CA ALA A 201 -16.09 28.16 -25.31
C ALA A 201 -16.17 28.51 -23.81
N THR A 202 -17.37 28.43 -23.23
CA THR A 202 -17.59 28.68 -21.80
C THR A 202 -16.85 27.67 -20.93
N GLU A 203 -16.97 26.38 -21.25
CA GLU A 203 -16.28 25.32 -20.49
C GLU A 203 -14.75 25.42 -20.61
N LEU A 204 -14.23 25.80 -21.79
CA LEU A 204 -12.79 26.07 -21.94
C LEU A 204 -12.34 27.20 -21.03
N THR A 205 -13.07 28.32 -21.01
CA THR A 205 -12.75 29.45 -20.14
C THR A 205 -12.78 29.07 -18.66
N GLU A 206 -13.81 28.33 -18.24
CA GLU A 206 -13.92 27.82 -16.86
C GLU A 206 -12.73 26.94 -16.49
N ARG A 207 -12.34 25.98 -17.33
CA ARG A 207 -11.19 25.10 -17.04
C ARG A 207 -9.85 25.80 -17.10
N GLN A 208 -9.70 26.83 -17.94
CA GLN A 208 -8.50 27.65 -17.95
C GLN A 208 -8.36 28.46 -16.66
N ASP A 209 -9.44 29.08 -16.17
CA ASP A 209 -9.44 29.77 -14.87
C ASP A 209 -9.09 28.79 -13.74
N GLN A 210 -9.74 27.63 -13.71
CA GLN A 210 -9.49 26.63 -12.69
C GLN A 210 -8.04 26.11 -12.73
N LEU A 211 -7.44 25.95 -13.91
CA LEU A 211 -6.03 25.57 -14.06
C LEU A 211 -5.08 26.63 -13.49
N GLU A 212 -5.37 27.91 -13.67
CA GLU A 212 -4.54 28.98 -13.09
C GLU A 212 -4.73 29.08 -11.57
N ARG A 213 -5.94 28.86 -11.05
CA ARG A 213 -6.21 28.77 -9.61
C ARG A 213 -5.49 27.57 -8.98
N LEU A 214 -5.47 26.42 -9.66
CA LEU A 214 -4.72 25.24 -9.26
C LEU A 214 -3.23 25.57 -9.09
N ARG A 215 -2.62 26.18 -10.12
CA ARG A 215 -1.19 26.53 -10.12
C ARG A 215 -0.83 27.54 -9.03
N ARG A 216 -1.74 28.47 -8.71
CA ARG A 216 -1.60 29.42 -7.60
C ARG A 216 -1.79 28.77 -6.22
N GLY A 217 -2.24 27.52 -6.14
CA GLY A 217 -2.51 26.83 -4.89
C GLY A 217 -3.82 27.24 -4.22
N GLU A 218 -4.75 27.82 -4.97
CA GLU A 218 -6.06 28.25 -4.46
C GLU A 218 -7.05 27.08 -4.38
N LEU A 219 -6.83 26.02 -5.15
CA LEU A 219 -7.64 24.79 -5.13
C LEU A 219 -7.04 23.78 -4.16
N LYS A 220 -7.27 24.00 -2.87
CA LYS A 220 -6.78 23.15 -1.79
C LYS A 220 -7.70 21.93 -1.60
N PRO A 221 -7.15 20.70 -1.54
CA PRO A 221 -7.91 19.55 -1.07
C PRO A 221 -8.24 19.71 0.43
N LYS A 222 -9.27 19.00 0.91
CA LYS A 222 -9.64 18.95 2.33
C LYS A 222 -8.62 18.13 3.11
N TRP A 223 -7.47 18.72 3.39
CA TRP A 223 -6.41 18.10 4.19
C TRP A 223 -6.74 18.21 5.68
N PRO A 224 -6.68 17.10 6.44
CA PRO A 224 -6.85 17.16 7.89
C PRO A 224 -5.61 17.83 8.49
N THR A 225 -5.64 19.15 8.63
CA THR A 225 -4.71 19.85 9.51
C THR A 225 -5.02 19.41 10.93
N GLY A 226 -4.01 18.89 11.64
CA GLY A 226 -4.11 18.65 13.08
C GLY A 226 -4.18 20.00 13.79
N ASP A 227 -5.39 20.52 13.94
CA ASP A 227 -5.75 21.47 14.99
C ASP A 227 -6.39 20.69 16.15
#